data_AF-A0A5C8L3E5-F1
#
_entry.id   AF-A0A5C8L3E5-F1
#
_cell.length_a   1.000
_cell.length_b   1.000
_cell.length_c   1.000
_cell.angle_alpha   90.00
_cell.angle_beta   90.00
_cell.angle_gamma   90.00
#
_symmetry.space_group_name_H-M   'P 1'
#
loop_
_entity.id
_entity.type
_entity.pdbx_description
1 polymer ?
#
loop_
_entity_poly.entity_id
_entity_poly.type
_entity_poly.pdbx_seq_one_letter_code
_entity_poly.pdbx_strand_id
1 'polypeptide(L)'
;MIEKKPQWQAIFTICITLILIMGGCTNQKSQNIALPSPAPTSQSAKMQVANSPTISNVQIYKDSNGQVWVPLEETAKSMDMNLHYINDSYNIGETDAIYSVKADQTAAAEGDKIKELPQAPKHFDKKIYMTTQALSTLIGTQVNWNDQNSHVVITPIDDSSLTAQQNASGQIQSLGVRTTNKGEIINYARQFLGTPYQFSARPYESTHMFDCSSFVKYVYSHFGVSLPRSSRSQSQVGQSVDINQLQPGDLMFFYTPGRYASNRIVGHVGMYAGNGQIIHTYGRPGVTITDLNNYWRNRLLFAKRVS
;
A
#
# COMPACT_ATOMS: atom_id res chain seq x y z
N MET A 1 -23.20 -47.02 -49.45
CA MET A 1 -23.49 -48.47 -49.48
C MET A 1 -23.11 -49.02 -48.10
N ILE A 2 -24.11 -49.16 -47.22
CA ILE A 2 -24.67 -50.45 -46.80
C ILE A 2 -23.59 -51.26 -46.05
N GLU A 3 -23.49 -51.10 -44.73
CA GLU A 3 -24.19 -51.91 -43.71
C GLU A 3 -23.44 -53.21 -43.41
N LYS A 4 -23.11 -53.43 -42.13
CA LYS A 4 -23.52 -54.61 -41.35
C LYS A 4 -22.81 -54.67 -40.00
N LYS A 5 -23.59 -54.45 -38.94
CA LYS A 5 -23.41 -55.19 -37.67
C LYS A 5 -23.99 -56.60 -37.85
N PRO A 6 -23.53 -57.57 -37.05
CA PRO A 6 -24.46 -58.33 -36.22
C PRO A 6 -23.92 -58.45 -34.76
N GLN A 7 -24.71 -58.14 -33.73
CA GLN A 7 -25.81 -58.91 -33.14
C GLN A 7 -25.31 -60.18 -32.43
N TRP A 8 -25.06 -60.07 -31.12
CA TRP A 8 -25.85 -60.68 -30.02
C TRP A 8 -25.67 -62.20 -29.88
N GLN A 9 -25.06 -62.65 -28.77
CA GLN A 9 -25.62 -63.73 -27.95
C GLN A 9 -25.28 -63.49 -26.47
N ALA A 10 -26.34 -63.30 -25.68
CA ALA A 10 -26.32 -63.37 -24.25
C ALA A 10 -26.33 -64.84 -23.82
N ILE A 11 -25.47 -65.21 -22.87
CA ILE A 11 -25.68 -66.40 -22.05
C ILE A 11 -25.65 -65.94 -20.60
N PHE A 12 -26.85 -65.88 -20.03
CA PHE A 12 -27.06 -65.87 -18.59
C PHE A 12 -26.70 -67.26 -18.05
N THR A 13 -25.78 -67.32 -17.09
CA THR A 13 -25.73 -68.45 -16.16
C THR A 13 -25.44 -67.89 -14.77
N ILE A 14 -26.49 -67.91 -13.96
CA ILE A 14 -26.48 -67.64 -12.52
C ILE A 14 -25.92 -68.90 -11.85
N CYS A 15 -24.79 -68.78 -11.15
CA CYS A 15 -24.37 -69.75 -10.15
C CYS A 15 -24.12 -69.04 -8.83
N ILE A 16 -25.06 -69.23 -7.91
CA ILE A 16 -25.00 -68.85 -6.51
C ILE A 16 -24.18 -69.90 -5.78
N THR A 17 -23.11 -69.50 -5.07
CA THR A 17 -22.73 -69.87 -3.69
C THR A 17 -21.20 -69.80 -3.50
N LEU A 18 -20.75 -69.03 -2.50
CA LEU A 18 -20.25 -69.53 -1.20
C LEU A 18 -19.20 -68.54 -0.66
N ILE A 19 -19.52 -67.96 0.51
CA ILE A 19 -18.63 -67.13 1.31
C ILE A 19 -17.51 -68.00 1.87
N LEU A 20 -16.25 -67.62 1.66
CA LEU A 20 -15.13 -68.02 2.50
C LEU A 20 -14.14 -66.85 2.64
N ILE A 21 -14.13 -66.34 3.86
CA ILE A 21 -13.22 -65.34 4.38
C ILE A 21 -11.85 -65.98 4.50
N MET A 22 -10.85 -65.48 3.77
CA MET A 22 -9.45 -65.59 4.19
C MET A 22 -8.76 -64.26 3.91
N GLY A 23 -8.29 -63.65 5.00
CA GLY A 23 -7.51 -62.42 4.98
C GLY A 23 -6.19 -62.63 4.25
N GLY A 24 -5.95 -61.80 3.23
CA GLY A 24 -4.64 -61.56 2.67
C GLY A 24 -4.35 -60.07 2.82
N CYS A 25 -3.32 -59.76 3.61
CA CYS A 25 -2.88 -58.41 3.92
C CYS A 25 -2.56 -57.60 2.66
N THR A 26 -3.48 -56.77 2.20
CA THR A 26 -3.15 -55.67 1.28
C THR A 26 -2.75 -54.46 2.11
N ASN A 27 -1.48 -54.09 1.98
CA ASN A 27 -0.85 -52.94 2.60
C ASN A 27 -1.48 -51.64 2.06
N GLN A 28 -2.63 -51.28 2.61
CA GLN A 28 -3.29 -50.01 2.35
C GLN A 28 -2.52 -48.95 3.12
N LYS A 29 -1.56 -48.29 2.44
CA LYS A 29 -1.05 -47.00 2.91
C LYS A 29 -2.28 -46.10 3.09
N SER A 30 -2.68 -45.90 4.34
CA SER A 30 -3.65 -44.89 4.71
C SER A 30 -3.07 -43.54 4.27
N GLN A 31 -3.46 -43.09 3.09
CA GLN A 31 -3.39 -41.69 2.75
C GLN A 31 -4.29 -41.01 3.78
N ASN A 32 -3.69 -40.49 4.85
CA ASN A 32 -4.32 -39.50 5.70
C ASN A 32 -4.56 -38.28 4.80
N ILE A 33 -5.65 -38.32 4.04
CA ILE A 33 -6.22 -37.14 3.41
C ILE A 33 -6.70 -36.34 4.61
N ALA A 34 -5.85 -35.41 5.07
CA ALA A 34 -6.24 -34.47 6.10
C ALA A 34 -7.55 -33.84 5.65
N LEU A 35 -8.60 -33.97 6.47
CA LEU A 35 -9.85 -33.27 6.23
C LEU A 35 -9.49 -31.80 5.98
N PRO A 36 -10.07 -31.15 4.94
CA PRO A 36 -9.81 -29.75 4.71
C PRO A 36 -10.08 -29.00 6.02
N SER A 37 -9.10 -28.21 6.48
CA SER A 37 -9.27 -27.40 7.68
C SER A 37 -10.61 -26.66 7.59
N PRO A 38 -11.41 -26.63 8.67
CA PRO A 38 -12.73 -26.03 8.61
C PRO A 38 -12.60 -24.59 8.12
N ALA A 39 -13.51 -24.20 7.23
CA ALA A 39 -13.51 -22.87 6.65
C ALA A 39 -13.52 -21.82 7.76
N PRO A 40 -12.77 -20.72 7.62
CA PRO A 40 -12.72 -19.70 8.64
C PRO A 40 -14.12 -19.11 8.88
N THR A 41 -14.46 -18.91 10.15
CA THR A 41 -15.77 -18.40 10.58
C THR A 41 -15.76 -16.88 10.60
N SER A 42 -16.76 -16.26 9.99
CA SER A 42 -16.91 -14.80 10.03
C SER A 42 -17.50 -14.31 11.36
N GLN A 43 -17.02 -13.18 11.86
CA GLN A 43 -17.52 -12.52 13.07
C GLN A 43 -17.55 -11.01 12.88
N SER A 44 -18.57 -10.34 13.44
CA SER A 44 -18.62 -8.87 13.51
C SER A 44 -17.78 -8.37 14.67
N ALA A 45 -16.97 -7.34 14.42
CA ALA A 45 -16.06 -6.75 15.39
C ALA A 45 -16.14 -5.22 15.38
N LYS A 46 -15.58 -4.62 16.42
CA LYS A 46 -15.18 -3.21 16.43
C LYS A 46 -13.71 -3.10 16.04
N MET A 47 -13.32 -1.97 15.50
CA MET A 47 -11.92 -1.64 15.22
C MET A 47 -11.61 -0.23 15.67
N GLN A 48 -10.48 -0.06 16.33
CA GLN A 48 -10.01 1.25 16.76
C GLN A 48 -8.50 1.35 16.62
N VAL A 49 -8.06 2.43 15.98
CA VAL A 49 -6.67 2.90 16.04
C VAL A 49 -6.62 3.99 17.10
N ALA A 50 -5.92 3.78 18.21
CA ALA A 50 -5.66 4.81 19.22
C ALA A 50 -6.85 5.78 19.50
N ASN A 51 -6.62 7.09 19.38
CA ASN A 51 -7.60 8.17 19.57
C ASN A 51 -8.53 8.41 18.35
N SER A 52 -8.54 7.51 17.36
CA SER A 52 -9.43 7.60 16.19
C SER A 52 -10.83 7.07 16.52
N PRO A 53 -11.87 7.52 15.78
CA PRO A 53 -13.22 6.99 15.91
C PRO A 53 -13.26 5.46 15.72
N THR A 54 -14.00 4.77 16.57
CA THR A 54 -14.22 3.32 16.44
C THR A 54 -15.05 3.01 15.19
N ILE A 55 -14.51 2.18 14.31
CA ILE A 55 -15.29 1.59 13.21
C ILE A 55 -16.08 0.41 13.78
N SER A 56 -17.40 0.45 13.62
CA SER A 56 -18.29 -0.63 14.04
C SER A 56 -18.62 -1.56 12.88
N ASN A 57 -19.02 -2.79 13.18
CA ASN A 57 -19.44 -3.80 12.20
C ASN A 57 -18.35 -4.20 11.20
N VAL A 58 -17.10 -4.27 11.66
CA VAL A 58 -15.99 -4.79 10.87
C VAL A 58 -16.11 -6.30 10.79
N GLN A 59 -16.26 -6.85 9.59
CA GLN A 59 -16.34 -8.29 9.38
C GLN A 59 -14.95 -8.90 9.36
N ILE A 60 -14.58 -9.60 10.45
CA ILE A 60 -13.34 -10.36 10.57
C ILE A 60 -13.59 -11.85 10.32
N TYR A 61 -12.52 -12.61 10.12
CA TYR A 61 -12.56 -14.06 10.06
C TYR A 61 -11.64 -14.67 11.12
N LYS A 62 -12.06 -15.78 11.73
CA LYS A 62 -11.22 -16.61 12.59
C LYS A 62 -11.07 -17.98 11.99
N ASP A 63 -9.83 -18.45 11.82
CA ASP A 63 -9.59 -19.81 11.36
C ASP A 63 -9.61 -20.83 12.50
N SER A 64 -9.45 -22.11 12.15
CA SER A 64 -9.47 -23.23 13.08
C SER A 64 -8.41 -23.16 14.18
N ASN A 65 -7.35 -22.38 13.97
CA ASN A 65 -6.25 -22.21 14.91
C ASN A 65 -6.44 -20.97 15.80
N GLY A 66 -7.60 -20.31 15.70
CA GLY A 66 -7.90 -19.08 16.42
C GLY A 66 -7.22 -17.84 15.84
N GLN A 67 -6.57 -17.95 14.67
CA GLN A 67 -5.93 -16.80 14.03
C GLN A 67 -6.99 -15.85 13.49
N VAL A 68 -6.88 -14.58 13.86
CA VAL A 68 -7.78 -13.51 13.42
C VAL A 68 -7.27 -12.89 12.14
N TRP A 69 -8.16 -12.79 11.16
CA TRP A 69 -8.00 -12.18 9.86
C TRP A 69 -8.85 -10.92 9.77
N VAL A 70 -8.19 -9.81 9.48
CA VAL A 70 -8.75 -8.46 9.53
C VAL A 70 -8.79 -7.87 8.12
N PRO A 71 -9.88 -7.23 7.70
CA PRO A 71 -10.00 -6.71 6.35
C PRO A 71 -9.16 -5.44 6.17
N LEU A 72 -8.38 -5.41 5.09
CA LEU A 72 -7.38 -4.37 4.87
C LEU A 72 -7.99 -3.00 4.57
N GLU A 73 -9.19 -2.97 4.01
CA GLU A 73 -9.89 -1.71 3.68
C GLU A 73 -10.30 -0.95 4.95
N GLU A 74 -10.93 -1.63 5.89
CA GLU A 74 -11.31 -1.05 7.19
C GLU A 74 -10.07 -0.74 8.03
N THR A 75 -9.02 -1.56 7.96
CA THR A 75 -7.71 -1.23 8.56
C THR A 75 -7.17 0.08 7.98
N ALA A 76 -7.10 0.23 6.66
CA ALA A 76 -6.67 1.47 6.03
C ALA A 76 -7.52 2.67 6.49
N LYS A 77 -8.85 2.54 6.44
CA LYS A 77 -9.79 3.59 6.87
C LYS A 77 -9.58 3.99 8.33
N SER A 78 -9.31 3.03 9.21
CA SER A 78 -9.07 3.31 10.64
C SER A 78 -7.80 4.13 10.87
N MET A 79 -6.85 4.06 9.93
CA MET A 79 -5.60 4.82 9.91
C MET A 79 -5.71 6.14 9.12
N ASP A 80 -6.93 6.57 8.72
CA ASP A 80 -7.17 7.70 7.80
C ASP A 80 -6.51 7.53 6.42
N MET A 81 -6.36 6.27 5.98
CA MET A 81 -5.77 5.89 4.70
C MET A 81 -6.81 5.23 3.80
N ASN A 82 -6.49 5.17 2.51
CA ASN A 82 -7.29 4.51 1.50
C ASN A 82 -6.58 3.26 1.00
N LEU A 83 -7.38 2.26 0.64
CA LEU A 83 -6.92 1.07 -0.05
C LEU A 83 -7.20 1.21 -1.55
N HIS A 84 -6.18 1.05 -2.38
CA HIS A 84 -6.28 1.08 -3.84
C HIS A 84 -5.75 -0.22 -4.43
N TYR A 85 -6.53 -0.89 -5.27
CA TYR A 85 -6.07 -2.04 -6.04
C TYR A 85 -5.57 -1.58 -7.41
N ILE A 86 -4.26 -1.70 -7.65
CA ILE A 86 -3.58 -1.21 -8.86
C ILE A 86 -2.47 -2.21 -9.22
N ASN A 87 -2.38 -2.60 -10.50
CA ASN A 87 -1.33 -3.49 -11.03
C ASN A 87 -1.10 -4.74 -10.16
N ASP A 88 -2.20 -5.43 -9.86
CA ASP A 88 -2.19 -6.65 -9.05
C ASP A 88 -1.59 -6.47 -7.65
N SER A 89 -1.72 -5.27 -7.09
CA SER A 89 -1.23 -4.93 -5.75
C SER A 89 -2.27 -4.12 -5.00
N TYR A 90 -2.37 -4.37 -3.70
CA TYR A 90 -3.18 -3.64 -2.74
C TYR A 90 -2.30 -2.59 -2.07
N ASN A 91 -2.61 -1.33 -2.34
CA ASN A 91 -1.80 -0.17 -1.99
C ASN A 91 -2.53 0.65 -0.93
N ILE A 92 -1.97 0.73 0.27
CA ILE A 92 -2.52 1.45 1.41
C ILE A 92 -1.79 2.79 1.53
N GLY A 93 -2.52 3.88 1.44
CA GLY A 93 -1.94 5.22 1.35
C GLY A 93 -2.91 6.33 1.64
N GLU A 94 -2.39 7.49 2.03
CA GLU A 94 -3.17 8.72 2.04
C GLU A 94 -3.16 9.35 0.63
N THR A 95 -1.98 9.84 0.22
CA THR A 95 -1.69 10.57 -1.03
C THR A 95 -0.87 9.75 -2.01
N ASP A 96 -0.02 8.89 -1.47
CA ASP A 96 0.76 7.87 -2.14
C ASP A 96 0.65 6.61 -1.30
N ALA A 97 0.88 5.42 -1.85
CA ALA A 97 0.89 4.23 -1.00
C ALA A 97 2.13 4.24 -0.11
N ILE A 98 1.86 4.12 1.18
CA ILE A 98 2.86 3.88 2.20
C ILE A 98 3.13 2.38 2.24
N TYR A 99 2.10 1.57 2.09
CA TYR A 99 2.22 0.11 2.10
C TYR A 99 1.70 -0.49 0.79
N SER A 100 2.36 -1.54 0.32
CA SER A 100 1.90 -2.32 -0.82
C SER A 100 2.01 -3.80 -0.52
N VAL A 101 0.93 -4.54 -0.74
CA VAL A 101 0.88 -6.00 -0.54
C VAL A 101 0.23 -6.68 -1.73
N LYS A 102 0.56 -7.95 -1.95
CA LYS A 102 -0.11 -8.80 -2.95
C LYS A 102 -0.78 -9.97 -2.25
N ALA A 103 -1.89 -10.43 -2.83
CA ALA A 103 -2.50 -11.66 -2.37
C ALA A 103 -1.52 -12.83 -2.58
N ASP A 104 -1.52 -13.76 -1.63
CA ASP A 104 -0.74 -15.00 -1.67
C ASP A 104 0.80 -14.80 -1.75
N GLN A 105 1.30 -13.60 -1.47
CA GLN A 105 2.73 -13.29 -1.37
C GLN A 105 3.06 -12.72 0.01
N THR A 106 4.17 -13.18 0.59
CA THR A 106 4.70 -12.64 1.87
C THR A 106 5.48 -11.35 1.69
N ALA A 107 6.00 -11.09 0.49
CA ALA A 107 6.69 -9.85 0.20
C ALA A 107 5.71 -8.67 0.19
N ALA A 108 5.94 -7.72 1.09
CA ALA A 108 5.27 -6.43 1.19
C ALA A 108 6.26 -5.29 0.99
N ALA A 109 5.77 -4.09 0.69
CA ALA A 109 6.57 -2.89 0.65
C ALA A 109 6.06 -1.85 1.66
N GLU A 110 6.99 -1.16 2.32
CA GLU A 110 6.77 0.09 3.06
C GLU A 110 7.60 1.19 2.39
N GLY A 111 6.94 2.02 1.56
CA GLY A 111 7.60 2.95 0.67
C GLY A 111 8.61 2.22 -0.24
N ASP A 112 9.89 2.47 0.01
CA ASP A 112 11.01 1.92 -0.76
C ASP A 112 11.58 0.62 -0.17
N LYS A 113 11.14 0.23 1.04
CA LYS A 113 11.66 -0.94 1.76
C LYS A 113 10.77 -2.16 1.50
N ILE A 114 11.38 -3.32 1.25
CA ILE A 114 10.67 -4.60 1.23
C ILE A 114 10.63 -5.18 2.65
N LYS A 115 9.46 -5.67 3.07
CA LYS A 115 9.21 -6.40 4.32
C LYS A 115 8.69 -7.79 4.00
N GLU A 116 9.21 -8.80 4.68
CA GLU A 116 8.63 -10.15 4.65
C GLU A 116 7.57 -10.31 5.72
N LEU A 117 6.35 -10.62 5.30
CA LEU A 117 5.23 -10.87 6.18
C LEU A 117 5.29 -12.31 6.72
N PRO A 118 4.93 -12.53 7.99
CA PRO A 118 4.83 -13.88 8.56
C PRO A 118 3.76 -14.74 7.87
N GLN A 119 2.78 -14.09 7.23
CA GLN A 119 1.75 -14.76 6.46
C GLN A 119 1.26 -13.87 5.31
N ALA A 120 1.03 -14.49 4.16
CA ALA A 120 0.52 -13.80 2.99
C ALA A 120 -0.94 -13.31 3.19
N PRO A 121 -1.29 -12.12 2.67
CA PRO A 121 -2.68 -11.68 2.57
C PRO A 121 -3.53 -12.66 1.76
N LYS A 122 -4.81 -12.80 2.12
CA LYS A 122 -5.76 -13.71 1.47
C LYS A 122 -7.09 -13.04 1.19
N HIS A 123 -7.80 -13.52 0.18
CA HIS A 123 -9.17 -13.09 -0.06
C HIS A 123 -10.17 -13.90 0.75
N PHE A 124 -11.08 -13.20 1.42
CA PHE A 124 -12.34 -13.76 1.92
C PHE A 124 -13.47 -12.88 1.40
N ASP A 125 -14.53 -13.48 0.87
CA ASP A 125 -15.68 -12.75 0.30
C ASP A 125 -15.29 -11.53 -0.56
N LYS A 126 -14.34 -11.74 -1.49
CA LYS A 126 -13.81 -10.73 -2.44
C LYS A 126 -13.05 -9.54 -1.83
N LYS A 127 -12.96 -9.44 -0.50
CA LYS A 127 -12.10 -8.47 0.20
C LYS A 127 -10.76 -9.11 0.54
N ILE A 128 -9.71 -8.28 0.63
CA ILE A 128 -8.38 -8.73 1.03
C ILE A 128 -8.22 -8.62 2.55
N TYR A 129 -7.66 -9.65 3.16
CA TYR A 129 -7.48 -9.79 4.60
C TYR A 129 -6.04 -10.11 4.94
N MET A 130 -5.63 -9.68 6.13
CA MET A 130 -4.34 -10.00 6.71
C MET A 130 -4.52 -10.44 8.16
N THR A 131 -3.62 -11.27 8.66
CA THR A 131 -3.61 -11.60 10.08
C THR A 131 -3.17 -10.41 10.90
N THR A 132 -3.57 -10.38 12.18
CA THR A 132 -3.12 -9.34 13.13
C THR A 132 -1.59 -9.25 13.19
N GLN A 133 -0.90 -10.39 13.14
CA GLN A 133 0.56 -10.42 13.12
C GLN A 133 1.16 -9.89 11.82
N ALA A 134 0.61 -10.28 10.66
CA ALA A 134 1.07 -9.74 9.38
C ALA A 134 0.81 -8.23 9.27
N LEU A 135 -0.34 -7.76 9.75
CA LEU A 135 -0.61 -6.33 9.87
C LEU A 135 0.43 -5.65 10.75
N SER A 136 0.72 -6.20 11.93
CA SER A 136 1.70 -5.63 12.85
C SER A 136 3.08 -5.47 12.22
N THR A 137 3.53 -6.49 11.47
CA THR A 137 4.78 -6.44 10.69
C THR A 137 4.73 -5.37 9.60
N LEU A 138 3.62 -5.27 8.88
CA LEU A 138 3.45 -4.32 7.78
C LEU A 138 3.56 -2.88 8.28
N ILE A 139 2.74 -2.52 9.28
CA ILE A 139 2.58 -1.14 9.76
C ILE A 139 3.56 -0.75 10.88
N GLY A 140 4.34 -1.70 11.40
CA GLY A 140 5.36 -1.43 12.42
C GLY A 140 4.83 -1.10 13.82
N THR A 141 3.56 -1.40 14.12
CA THR A 141 2.94 -1.26 15.44
C THR A 141 2.06 -2.46 15.76
N GLN A 142 1.74 -2.69 17.04
CA GLN A 142 0.95 -3.86 17.43
C GLN A 142 -0.51 -3.73 16.98
N VAL A 143 -0.99 -4.78 16.35
CA VAL A 143 -2.41 -5.01 16.08
C VAL A 143 -2.86 -6.18 16.94
N ASN A 144 -3.71 -5.89 17.91
CA ASN A 144 -4.16 -6.84 18.92
C ASN A 144 -5.63 -7.16 18.73
N TRP A 145 -5.99 -8.43 18.94
CA TRP A 145 -7.38 -8.89 19.02
C TRP A 145 -7.76 -9.07 20.49
N ASN A 146 -8.87 -8.45 20.90
CA ASN A 146 -9.49 -8.67 22.20
C ASN A 146 -10.74 -9.52 22.04
N ASP A 147 -10.67 -10.76 22.54
CA ASP A 147 -11.76 -11.73 22.40
C ASP A 147 -12.99 -11.39 23.25
N GLN A 148 -12.80 -10.78 24.44
CA GLN A 148 -13.90 -10.48 25.36
C GLN A 148 -14.89 -9.47 24.76
N ASN A 149 -14.39 -8.51 23.99
CA ASN A 149 -15.18 -7.41 23.46
C ASN A 149 -15.27 -7.40 21.92
N SER A 150 -14.78 -8.44 21.25
CA SER A 150 -14.71 -8.54 19.79
C SER A 150 -14.08 -7.29 19.15
N HIS A 151 -12.90 -6.90 19.62
CA HIS A 151 -12.29 -5.62 19.29
C HIS A 151 -10.89 -5.79 18.71
N VAL A 152 -10.66 -5.29 17.50
CA VAL A 152 -9.33 -5.10 16.92
C VAL A 152 -8.78 -3.75 17.38
N VAL A 153 -7.65 -3.75 18.07
CA VAL A 153 -6.99 -2.54 18.57
C VAL A 153 -5.64 -2.40 17.88
N ILE A 154 -5.44 -1.29 17.17
CA ILE A 154 -4.16 -0.92 16.60
C ILE A 154 -3.53 0.11 17.53
N THR A 155 -2.42 -0.26 18.16
CA THR A 155 -1.69 0.67 19.04
C THR A 155 -1.09 1.78 18.19
N PRO A 156 -1.07 3.05 18.65
CA PRO A 156 -0.45 4.12 17.89
C PRO A 156 1.02 3.79 17.61
N ILE A 157 1.47 4.09 16.39
CA ILE A 157 2.90 4.16 16.09
C ILE A 157 3.44 5.27 16.99
N ASP A 158 4.34 4.94 17.91
CA ASP A 158 4.96 5.94 18.77
C ASP A 158 5.78 6.87 17.86
N ASP A 159 5.23 8.03 17.52
CA ASP A 159 5.87 9.07 16.69
C ASP A 159 7.18 9.58 17.33
N SER A 160 7.34 9.28 18.62
CA SER A 160 8.57 9.43 19.40
C SER A 160 9.75 8.64 18.82
N SER A 161 9.49 7.52 18.13
CA SER A 161 10.53 6.67 17.54
C SER A 161 11.01 7.15 16.16
N LEU A 162 10.17 7.89 15.42
CA LEU A 162 10.58 8.59 14.19
C LEU A 162 11.33 9.89 14.51
N THR A 163 11.04 10.52 15.64
CA THR A 163 11.78 11.68 16.15
C THR A 163 13.07 11.32 16.90
N ALA A 164 13.16 10.13 17.52
CA ALA A 164 14.37 9.69 18.25
C ALA A 164 15.59 9.47 17.33
N GLN A 165 15.40 9.15 16.05
CA GLN A 165 16.50 9.03 15.10
C GLN A 165 16.85 10.36 14.39
N GLN A 166 16.04 11.41 14.58
CA GLN A 166 16.29 12.76 14.06
C GLN A 166 16.90 13.71 15.10
N ASN A 167 16.74 13.43 16.39
CA ASN A 167 17.36 14.22 17.46
C ASN A 167 18.85 13.92 17.70
N ALA A 168 19.43 12.92 17.01
CA ALA A 168 20.87 12.66 17.01
C ALA A 168 21.67 13.45 15.94
N SER A 169 21.02 14.34 15.17
CA SER A 169 21.69 15.22 14.19
C SER A 169 21.86 16.66 14.68
N GLY A 170 21.63 16.91 15.96
CA GLY A 170 21.93 18.19 16.61
C GLY A 170 23.42 18.33 16.91
N GLN A 171 24.26 18.40 15.86
CA GLN A 171 25.58 19.06 15.78
C GLN A 171 26.18 18.78 14.40
N ILE A 172 25.58 19.33 13.33
CA ILE A 172 26.32 19.50 12.07
C ILE A 172 27.11 20.79 12.21
N GLN A 173 28.41 20.62 12.45
CA GLN A 173 29.39 21.67 12.23
C GLN A 173 29.23 22.22 10.81
N SER A 174 29.13 23.54 10.74
CA SER A 174 29.15 24.34 9.52
C SER A 174 30.35 23.97 8.63
N LEU A 175 30.15 23.02 7.74
CA LEU A 175 31.05 22.73 6.61
C LEU A 175 30.33 23.22 5.36
N GLY A 176 30.68 24.44 4.94
CA GLY A 176 30.41 25.03 3.64
C GLY A 176 29.08 24.64 2.98
N VAL A 177 28.00 25.32 3.36
CA VAL A 177 26.73 25.31 2.60
C VAL A 177 27.05 25.75 1.17
N ARG A 178 27.18 24.78 0.26
CA ARG A 178 26.91 25.03 -1.16
C ARG A 178 25.47 25.47 -1.19
N THR A 179 25.25 26.76 -1.41
CA THR A 179 23.94 27.28 -1.77
C THR A 179 23.48 26.49 -2.99
N THR A 180 22.59 25.52 -2.80
CA THR A 180 21.95 24.82 -3.91
C THR A 180 21.31 25.91 -4.76
N ASN A 181 21.86 26.14 -5.95
CA ASN A 181 21.34 27.16 -6.81
C ASN A 181 19.94 26.69 -7.20
N LYS A 182 18.92 27.41 -6.76
CA LYS A 182 17.51 27.03 -6.91
C LYS A 182 17.09 26.75 -8.36
N GLY A 183 17.81 27.35 -9.32
CA GLY A 183 17.66 27.02 -10.74
C GLY A 183 18.17 25.62 -11.12
N GLU A 184 19.19 25.10 -10.44
CA GLU A 184 19.75 23.76 -10.68
C GLU A 184 18.77 22.64 -10.32
N ILE A 185 18.00 22.79 -9.22
CA ILE A 185 16.95 21.84 -8.85
C ILE A 185 15.98 21.63 -10.01
N ILE A 186 15.50 22.72 -10.60
CA ILE A 186 14.54 22.66 -11.71
C ILE A 186 15.21 22.15 -12.99
N ASN A 187 16.46 22.51 -13.26
CA ASN A 187 17.19 21.98 -14.42
C ASN A 187 17.42 20.47 -14.31
N TYR A 188 17.72 19.97 -13.12
CA TYR A 188 17.81 18.53 -12.89
C TYR A 188 16.44 17.86 -13.03
N ALA A 189 15.39 18.43 -12.44
CA ALA A 189 14.03 17.93 -12.56
C ALA A 189 13.55 17.82 -14.02
N ARG A 190 13.96 18.74 -14.90
CA ARG A 190 13.63 18.72 -16.34
C ARG A 190 14.20 17.51 -17.08
N GLN A 191 15.24 16.85 -16.57
CA GLN A 191 15.80 15.65 -17.21
C GLN A 191 14.84 14.46 -17.19
N PHE A 192 13.82 14.51 -16.32
CA PHE A 192 12.83 13.45 -16.16
C PHE A 192 11.52 13.72 -16.89
N LEU A 193 11.43 14.77 -17.71
CA LEU A 193 10.24 15.06 -18.50
C LEU A 193 9.83 13.83 -19.33
N GLY A 194 8.55 13.47 -19.26
CA GLY A 194 7.97 12.29 -19.92
C GLY A 194 8.11 10.99 -19.13
N THR A 195 8.82 10.96 -18.00
CA THR A 195 8.88 9.77 -17.15
C THR A 195 7.46 9.39 -16.70
N PRO A 196 7.01 8.14 -16.91
CA PRO A 196 5.63 7.75 -16.63
C PRO A 196 5.24 7.92 -15.17
N TYR A 197 3.97 8.30 -14.96
CA TYR A 197 3.38 8.30 -13.64
C TYR A 197 2.96 6.87 -13.25
N GLN A 198 3.34 6.45 -12.05
CA GLN A 198 2.73 5.33 -11.38
C GLN A 198 2.37 5.74 -9.95
N PHE A 199 1.10 5.61 -9.60
CA PHE A 199 0.65 5.79 -8.22
C PHE A 199 1.47 4.89 -7.30
N SER A 200 2.05 5.45 -6.23
CA SER A 200 2.93 4.72 -5.33
C SER A 200 4.14 4.09 -6.02
N ALA A 201 4.77 4.83 -6.93
CA ALA A 201 5.99 4.37 -7.58
C ALA A 201 7.03 3.94 -6.53
N ARG A 202 7.60 2.75 -6.72
CA ARG A 202 8.81 2.28 -6.01
C ARG A 202 10.02 3.12 -6.46
N PRO A 203 11.22 2.98 -5.85
CA PRO A 203 12.39 3.76 -6.24
C PRO A 203 12.58 3.81 -7.75
N TYR A 204 12.91 5.00 -8.26
CA TYR A 204 13.04 5.25 -9.70
C TYR A 204 14.05 4.32 -10.36
N GLU A 205 15.11 3.97 -9.65
CA GLU A 205 16.15 3.02 -10.07
C GLU A 205 15.59 1.63 -10.36
N SER A 206 14.47 1.26 -9.73
CA SER A 206 13.84 -0.05 -9.89
C SER A 206 12.70 -0.08 -10.91
N THR A 207 11.97 1.03 -11.08
CA THR A 207 10.75 1.05 -11.90
C THR A 207 10.83 1.96 -13.11
N HIS A 208 11.76 2.93 -13.10
CA HIS A 208 11.79 4.05 -14.05
C HIS A 208 10.45 4.80 -14.14
N MET A 209 9.72 4.88 -13.02
CA MET A 209 8.45 5.59 -12.90
C MET A 209 8.44 6.44 -11.64
N PHE A 210 7.53 7.42 -11.60
CA PHE A 210 7.34 8.29 -10.44
C PHE A 210 5.86 8.47 -10.07
N ASP A 211 5.57 8.71 -8.80
CA ASP A 211 4.43 9.54 -8.40
C ASP A 211 4.88 10.94 -8.00
N CYS A 212 3.92 11.79 -7.60
CA CYS A 212 4.18 13.21 -7.37
C CYS A 212 5.27 13.44 -6.30
N SER A 213 5.22 12.71 -5.19
CA SER A 213 6.11 12.90 -4.05
C SER A 213 7.43 12.14 -4.19
N SER A 214 7.43 10.95 -4.81
CA SER A 214 8.68 10.24 -5.14
C SER A 214 9.52 11.00 -6.16
N PHE A 215 8.91 11.67 -7.15
CA PHE A 215 9.61 12.55 -8.07
C PHE A 215 10.31 13.70 -7.34
N VAL A 216 9.58 14.42 -6.48
CA VAL A 216 10.14 15.54 -5.70
C VAL A 216 11.25 15.05 -4.78
N LYS A 217 11.02 13.94 -4.06
CA LYS A 217 12.02 13.31 -3.20
C LYS A 217 13.30 12.97 -3.96
N TYR A 218 13.18 12.33 -5.12
CA TYR A 218 14.30 11.93 -5.95
C TYR A 218 15.12 13.13 -6.46
N VAL A 219 14.43 14.18 -6.92
CA VAL A 219 15.07 15.42 -7.36
C VAL A 219 15.84 16.06 -6.20
N TYR A 220 15.22 16.20 -5.03
CA TYR A 220 15.88 16.82 -3.87
C TYR A 220 17.02 15.97 -3.31
N SER A 221 16.93 14.63 -3.35
CA SER A 221 18.01 13.76 -2.87
C SER A 221 19.28 13.91 -3.69
N HIS A 222 19.19 14.26 -4.98
CA HIS A 222 20.36 14.58 -5.80
C HIS A 222 21.16 15.76 -5.25
N PHE A 223 20.49 16.70 -4.58
CA PHE A 223 21.09 17.87 -3.94
C PHE A 223 21.34 17.65 -2.44
N GLY A 224 21.35 16.39 -1.97
CA GLY A 224 21.64 16.04 -0.58
C GLY A 224 20.50 16.32 0.42
N VAL A 225 19.31 16.68 -0.07
CA VAL A 225 18.14 16.94 0.79
C VAL A 225 17.25 15.70 0.84
N SER A 226 17.12 15.11 2.03
CA SER A 226 16.24 13.97 2.25
C SER A 226 14.81 14.43 2.54
N LEU A 227 13.87 14.01 1.70
CA LEU A 227 12.45 14.29 1.89
C LEU A 227 11.67 13.01 2.27
N PRO A 228 10.62 13.15 3.10
CA PRO A 228 9.68 12.06 3.36
C PRO A 228 9.03 11.51 2.09
N ARG A 229 8.52 10.28 2.16
CA ARG A 229 7.96 9.60 0.98
C ARG A 229 6.66 10.21 0.47
N SER A 230 5.77 10.70 1.35
CA SER A 230 4.43 11.17 0.96
C SER A 230 4.36 12.69 0.79
N SER A 231 3.46 13.18 -0.06
CA SER A 231 3.28 14.62 -0.23
C SER A 231 2.79 15.32 1.06
N ARG A 232 2.01 14.63 1.90
CA ARG A 232 1.52 15.18 3.18
C ARG A 232 2.64 15.32 4.21
N SER A 233 3.55 14.34 4.30
CA SER A 233 4.73 14.47 5.17
C SER A 233 5.71 15.50 4.63
N GLN A 234 5.91 15.57 3.31
CA GLN A 234 6.70 16.64 2.67
C GLN A 234 6.14 18.03 2.97
N SER A 235 4.82 18.17 3.09
CA SER A 235 4.18 19.46 3.41
C SER A 235 4.49 19.98 4.82
N GLN A 236 5.06 19.15 5.69
CA GLN A 236 5.52 19.53 7.04
C GLN A 236 7.01 19.93 7.06
N VAL A 237 7.74 19.75 5.95
CA VAL A 237 9.17 20.06 5.85
C VAL A 237 9.36 21.46 5.29
N GLY A 238 10.34 22.19 5.85
CA GLY A 238 10.72 23.52 5.40
C GLY A 238 9.80 24.64 5.90
N GLN A 239 10.03 25.84 5.37
CA GLN A 239 9.36 27.07 5.79
C GLN A 239 8.20 27.42 4.87
N SER A 240 7.12 27.98 5.40
CA SER A 240 6.00 28.49 4.58
C SER A 240 6.45 29.64 3.68
N VAL A 241 5.95 29.68 2.46
CA VAL A 241 6.25 30.71 1.47
C VAL A 241 4.97 31.34 0.95
N ASP A 242 4.94 32.66 0.91
CA ASP A 242 3.88 33.40 0.22
C ASP A 242 3.96 33.15 -1.29
N ILE A 243 2.81 32.94 -1.93
CA ILE A 243 2.76 32.61 -3.36
C ILE A 243 3.41 33.69 -4.25
N ASN A 244 3.40 34.95 -3.80
CA ASN A 244 4.06 36.06 -4.50
C ASN A 244 5.59 36.09 -4.34
N GLN A 245 6.14 35.23 -3.48
CA GLN A 245 7.57 35.13 -3.17
C GLN A 245 8.15 33.77 -3.59
N LEU A 246 7.42 33.02 -4.43
CA LEU A 246 7.87 31.74 -4.94
C LEU A 246 9.18 31.88 -5.71
N GLN A 247 10.10 30.97 -5.42
CA GLN A 247 11.37 30.81 -6.11
C GLN A 247 11.43 29.42 -6.74
N PRO A 248 12.13 29.25 -7.88
CA PRO A 248 12.32 27.94 -8.48
C PRO A 248 12.75 26.90 -7.44
N GLY A 249 12.16 25.72 -7.50
CA GLY A 249 12.36 24.65 -6.52
C GLY A 249 11.35 24.63 -5.38
N ASP A 250 10.74 25.76 -4.98
CA ASP A 250 9.76 25.76 -3.88
C ASP A 250 8.64 24.72 -4.11
N LEU A 251 8.33 23.96 -3.07
CA LEU A 251 7.31 22.91 -3.11
C LEU A 251 5.92 23.53 -3.03
N MET A 252 5.05 23.19 -3.97
CA MET A 252 3.67 23.63 -4.04
C MET A 252 2.76 22.44 -3.75
N PHE A 253 1.86 22.60 -2.78
CA PHE A 253 0.97 21.54 -2.31
C PHE A 253 -0.48 21.82 -2.70
N PHE A 254 -1.16 20.81 -3.23
CA PHE A 254 -2.51 20.93 -3.78
C PHE A 254 -3.43 19.87 -3.19
N TYR A 255 -4.73 20.15 -3.11
CA TYR A 255 -5.73 19.10 -2.87
C TYR A 255 -6.12 18.40 -4.17
N THR A 256 -6.64 17.18 -4.06
CA THR A 256 -7.21 16.43 -5.18
C THR A 256 -8.74 16.34 -5.00
N PRO A 257 -9.54 16.96 -5.88
CA PRO A 257 -11.01 16.95 -5.74
C PRO A 257 -11.57 15.53 -5.69
N GLY A 258 -12.52 15.31 -4.77
CA GLY A 258 -13.21 14.02 -4.63
C GLY A 258 -12.34 12.88 -4.09
N ARG A 259 -11.07 13.13 -3.77
CA ARG A 259 -10.15 12.13 -3.24
C ARG A 259 -10.23 12.00 -1.72
N TYR A 260 -10.59 13.07 -1.02
CA TYR A 260 -10.62 13.13 0.44
C TYR A 260 -11.92 13.75 0.95
N ALA A 261 -12.18 13.56 2.25
CA ALA A 261 -13.32 14.14 2.95
C ALA A 261 -13.34 15.68 2.91
N SER A 262 -12.21 16.33 2.64
CA SER A 262 -12.15 17.78 2.47
C SER A 262 -11.13 18.22 1.41
N ASN A 263 -11.41 19.36 0.78
CA ASN A 263 -10.50 20.06 -0.13
C ASN A 263 -9.39 20.83 0.62
N ARG A 264 -9.10 20.49 1.88
CA ARG A 264 -8.02 21.07 2.69
C ARG A 264 -6.86 20.10 2.91
N ILE A 265 -7.01 18.89 2.39
CA ILE A 265 -6.06 17.82 2.55
C ILE A 265 -5.09 17.83 1.36
N VAL A 266 -3.79 17.85 1.65
CA VAL A 266 -2.74 17.70 0.64
C VAL A 266 -2.95 16.37 -0.07
N GLY A 267 -3.04 16.41 -1.39
CA GLY A 267 -3.27 15.29 -2.31
C GLY A 267 -2.24 15.17 -3.43
N HIS A 268 -1.48 16.23 -3.67
CA HIS A 268 -0.50 16.33 -4.75
C HIS A 268 0.60 17.34 -4.38
N VAL A 269 1.81 17.12 -4.88
CA VAL A 269 2.95 18.03 -4.76
C VAL A 269 3.61 18.28 -6.11
N GLY A 270 4.11 19.49 -6.32
CA GLY A 270 4.96 19.86 -7.45
C GLY A 270 6.03 20.86 -7.03
N MET A 271 7.00 21.13 -7.89
CA MET A 271 8.01 22.17 -7.67
C MET A 271 7.70 23.37 -8.56
N TYR A 272 7.79 24.58 -8.00
CA TYR A 272 7.68 25.79 -8.80
C TYR A 272 8.85 25.87 -9.78
N ALA A 273 8.56 25.97 -11.08
CA ALA A 273 9.56 25.95 -12.14
C ALA A 273 9.99 27.37 -12.59
N GLY A 274 9.47 28.41 -11.93
CA GLY A 274 9.58 29.81 -12.37
C GLY A 274 8.48 30.20 -13.35
N ASN A 275 8.34 31.50 -13.62
CA ASN A 275 7.43 32.06 -14.64
C ASN A 275 5.97 31.61 -14.52
N GLY A 276 5.47 31.38 -13.29
CA GLY A 276 4.11 30.90 -13.09
C GLY A 276 3.90 29.46 -13.53
N GLN A 277 4.96 28.62 -13.59
CA GLN A 277 4.89 27.23 -14.01
C GLN A 277 5.24 26.27 -12.86
N ILE A 278 4.74 25.04 -12.95
CA ILE A 278 4.99 23.94 -12.02
C ILE A 278 5.58 22.78 -12.80
N ILE A 279 6.64 22.15 -12.29
CA ILE A 279 7.08 20.82 -12.73
C ILE A 279 6.57 19.78 -11.72
N HIS A 280 5.88 18.76 -12.22
CA HIS A 280 5.26 17.70 -11.41
C HIS A 280 4.95 16.46 -12.26
N THR A 281 4.42 15.40 -11.64
CA THR A 281 3.94 14.21 -12.35
C THR A 281 2.57 13.78 -11.85
N TYR A 282 1.65 13.52 -12.78
CA TYR A 282 0.31 13.02 -12.51
C TYR A 282 -0.18 12.24 -13.74
N GLY A 283 -0.77 11.06 -13.52
CA GLY A 283 -1.40 10.24 -14.57
C GLY A 283 -0.64 10.27 -15.91
N ARG A 284 -1.37 10.49 -17.01
CA ARG A 284 -0.74 10.89 -18.28
C ARG A 284 -0.66 12.43 -18.32
N PRO A 285 0.46 13.03 -18.76
CA PRO A 285 1.57 12.43 -19.52
C PRO A 285 2.74 11.89 -18.68
N GLY A 286 2.66 11.88 -17.34
CA GLY A 286 3.80 11.61 -16.47
C GLY A 286 4.45 12.91 -16.00
N VAL A 287 5.77 12.93 -15.82
CA VAL A 287 6.50 14.15 -15.46
C VAL A 287 6.34 15.19 -16.57
N THR A 288 5.84 16.36 -16.20
CA THR A 288 5.52 17.45 -17.14
C THR A 288 5.68 18.80 -16.46
N ILE A 289 5.74 19.84 -17.29
CA ILE A 289 5.60 21.23 -16.84
C ILE A 289 4.21 21.71 -17.25
N THR A 290 3.50 22.35 -16.32
CA THR A 290 2.22 23.02 -16.60
C THR A 290 2.24 24.44 -16.07
N ASP A 291 1.47 25.31 -16.71
CA ASP A 291 1.23 26.65 -16.16
C ASP A 291 0.36 26.53 -14.90
N LEU A 292 0.61 27.40 -13.93
CA LEU A 292 -0.22 27.63 -12.75
C LEU A 292 -1.52 28.34 -13.15
N ASN A 293 -2.31 27.69 -14.00
CA ASN A 293 -3.59 28.17 -14.50
C ASN A 293 -4.68 28.07 -13.40
N ASN A 294 -5.92 28.44 -13.74
CA ASN A 294 -7.03 28.42 -12.78
C ASN A 294 -7.29 27.02 -12.19
N TYR A 295 -7.02 25.95 -12.94
CA TYR A 295 -7.16 24.59 -12.43
C TYR A 295 -6.22 24.34 -11.25
N TRP A 296 -4.93 24.69 -11.39
CA TRP A 296 -3.95 24.50 -10.32
C TRP A 296 -4.08 25.55 -9.21
N ARG A 297 -4.34 26.81 -9.54
CA ARG A 297 -4.56 27.87 -8.54
C ARG A 297 -5.72 27.56 -7.61
N ASN A 298 -6.85 27.08 -8.15
CA ASN A 298 -8.02 26.73 -7.34
C ASN A 298 -7.80 25.49 -6.45
N ARG A 299 -6.70 24.75 -6.67
CA ARG A 299 -6.31 23.57 -5.90
C ARG A 299 -5.14 23.80 -4.95
N LEU A 300 -4.44 24.92 -5.12
CA LEU A 300 -3.26 25.27 -4.35
C LEU A 300 -3.66 25.52 -2.89
N LEU A 301 -3.05 24.77 -1.98
CA LEU A 301 -3.25 24.94 -0.55
C LEU A 301 -2.24 25.94 0.01
N PHE A 302 -0.95 25.69 -0.23
CA PHE A 302 0.16 26.51 0.25
C PHE A 302 1.48 26.05 -0.41
N ALA A 303 2.56 26.79 -0.17
CA ALA A 303 3.90 26.45 -0.62
C ALA A 303 4.91 26.37 0.55
N LYS A 304 5.95 25.55 0.38
CA LYS A 304 7.07 25.41 1.31
C LYS A 304 8.40 25.58 0.59
N ARG A 305 9.37 26.17 1.27
CA ARG A 305 10.77 26.23 0.85
C ARG A 305 11.61 25.32 1.72
N VAL A 306 12.30 24.40 1.05
CA VAL A 306 13.25 23.47 1.67
C VAL A 306 14.66 23.90 1.25
N SER A 307 15.56 24.02 2.23
CA SER A 307 16.93 24.52 2.09
C SER A 307 17.91 23.58 2.76
#